data_AF-A0A136KI43-F1
#
_entry.id   AF-A0A136KI43-F1
#
_cell.length_a   1.000
_cell.length_b   1.000
_cell.length_c   1.000
_cell.angle_alpha   90.00
_cell.angle_beta   90.00
_cell.angle_gamma   90.00
#
_symmetry.space_group_name_H-M   'P 1'
#
loop_
_entity.id
_entity.type
_entity.pdbx_description
1 polymer ?
#
loop_
_entity_poly.entity_id
_entity_poly.type
_entity_poly.pdbx_seq_one_letter_code
_entity_poly.pdbx_strand_id
1 'polypeptide(L)'
;MKILMLTPYLPFPPSSGGQIRSYNLIKHLAKDNEIHLVALIKSKEEEKYIRELKKYCASVHLCKRSQKRWEVKNVFKSVFGKWPYVVVRNYSPEAAVTVKKLLQKYEFDVIHAETFLYYATYTRDYSPNPASRTNGRV
;
A
#
# COMPACT_ATOMS: atom_id res chain seq x y z
N MET A 1 -1.06 -18.22 -2.52
CA MET A 1 -0.61 -17.52 -1.28
C MET A 1 -1.62 -16.42 -0.92
N LYS A 2 -1.61 -15.94 0.33
CA LYS A 2 -2.36 -14.75 0.78
C LYS A 2 -1.48 -13.51 0.71
N ILE A 3 -1.92 -12.53 -0.07
CA ILE A 3 -1.15 -11.30 -0.32
C ILE A 3 -1.97 -10.09 0.15
N LEU A 4 -1.36 -9.27 1.03
CA LEU A 4 -1.89 -7.97 1.42
C LEU A 4 -1.30 -6.89 0.50
N MET A 5 -2.13 -6.30 -0.35
CA MET A 5 -1.78 -5.20 -1.24
C MET A 5 -2.17 -3.87 -0.59
N LEU A 6 -1.20 -2.98 -0.37
CA LEU A 6 -1.41 -1.64 0.17
C LEU A 6 -1.12 -0.60 -0.91
N THR A 7 -2.14 0.17 -1.32
CA THR A 7 -1.98 1.16 -2.40
C THR A 7 -2.37 2.58 -1.95
N PRO A 8 -1.61 3.62 -2.35
CA PRO A 8 -1.86 5.00 -1.93
C PRO A 8 -2.98 5.68 -2.73
N TYR A 9 -3.61 4.94 -3.64
CA TYR A 9 -4.74 5.32 -4.49
C TYR A 9 -5.56 4.07 -4.80
N LEU A 10 -6.79 4.26 -5.27
CA LEU A 10 -7.59 3.18 -5.83
C LEU A 10 -7.00 2.71 -7.17
N PRO A 11 -6.71 1.41 -7.37
CA PRO A 11 -6.13 0.90 -8.62
C PRO A 11 -7.02 1.06 -9.86
N PHE A 12 -8.34 1.12 -9.68
CA PHE A 12 -9.32 1.21 -10.77
C PHE A 12 -10.27 2.40 -10.56
N PRO A 13 -10.65 3.14 -11.62
CA PRO A 13 -10.21 3.01 -13.00
C PRO A 13 -8.77 3.51 -13.19
N PRO A 14 -7.95 2.80 -13.97
CA PRO A 14 -6.56 3.20 -14.15
C PRO A 14 -6.46 4.45 -15.01
N SER A 15 -5.93 5.53 -14.44
CA SER A 15 -5.73 6.83 -15.10
C SER A 15 -4.29 7.34 -15.00
N SER A 16 -3.44 6.66 -14.24
CA SER A 16 -2.04 7.00 -14.03
C SER A 16 -1.16 5.75 -14.09
N GLY A 17 0.13 5.92 -14.38
CA GLY A 17 1.07 4.79 -14.46
C GLY A 17 1.10 3.92 -13.20
N GLY A 18 1.01 4.55 -12.02
CA GLY A 18 0.87 3.84 -10.75
C GLY A 18 -0.38 2.95 -10.72
N GLN A 19 -1.56 3.51 -10.98
CA GLN A 19 -2.82 2.76 -11.01
C GLN A 19 -2.81 1.63 -12.04
N ILE A 20 -2.28 1.90 -13.25
CA ILE A 20 -2.15 0.90 -14.32
C ILE A 20 -1.30 -0.28 -13.82
N ARG A 21 -0.18 -0.01 -13.16
CA ARG A 21 0.68 -1.05 -12.61
C ARG A 21 -0.02 -1.86 -11.52
N SER A 22 -0.57 -1.20 -10.51
CA SER A 22 -1.24 -1.89 -9.39
C SER A 22 -2.39 -2.76 -9.88
N TYR A 23 -3.21 -2.23 -10.79
CA TYR A 23 -4.37 -2.94 -11.30
C TYR A 23 -3.98 -4.19 -12.08
N ASN A 24 -3.00 -4.07 -12.99
CA ASN A 24 -2.52 -5.23 -13.75
C ASN A 24 -1.78 -6.24 -12.88
N LEU A 25 -1.02 -5.77 -11.88
CA LEU A 25 -0.35 -6.64 -10.92
C LEU A 25 -1.37 -7.44 -10.10
N ILE A 26 -2.40 -6.78 -9.55
CA ILE A 26 -3.49 -7.44 -8.82
C ILE A 26 -4.18 -8.47 -9.73
N LYS A 27 -4.55 -8.08 -10.95
CA LYS A 27 -5.21 -8.98 -11.91
C LYS A 27 -4.36 -10.20 -12.25
N HIS A 28 -3.05 -10.04 -12.39
CA HIS A 28 -2.15 -11.15 -12.69
C HIS A 28 -1.97 -12.07 -11.48
N LEU A 29 -1.69 -11.51 -10.29
CA LEU A 29 -1.45 -12.28 -9.07
C LEU A 29 -2.70 -13.01 -8.57
N ALA A 30 -3.89 -12.44 -8.78
CA ALA A 30 -5.16 -13.02 -8.36
C ALA A 30 -5.50 -14.38 -9.00
N LYS A 31 -4.78 -14.78 -10.06
CA LYS A 31 -4.97 -16.09 -10.70
C LYS A 31 -4.64 -17.25 -9.75
N ASP A 32 -3.57 -17.09 -8.98
CA ASP A 32 -3.01 -18.15 -8.13
C ASP A 32 -2.91 -17.72 -6.66
N ASN A 33 -3.38 -16.51 -6.32
CA ASN A 33 -3.23 -15.92 -5.00
C ASN A 33 -4.51 -15.25 -4.52
N GLU A 34 -4.74 -15.32 -3.21
CA GLU A 34 -5.81 -14.62 -2.52
C GLU A 34 -5.34 -13.20 -2.18
N ILE A 35 -5.91 -12.21 -2.86
CA ILE A 35 -5.51 -10.80 -2.69
C ILE A 35 -6.45 -10.09 -1.72
N HIS A 36 -5.89 -9.47 -0.69
CA HIS A 36 -6.56 -8.51 0.17
C HIS A 36 -6.05 -7.11 -0.11
N LEU A 37 -6.91 -6.21 -0.58
CA LEU A 37 -6.53 -4.85 -0.96
C LEU A 37 -6.94 -3.85 0.12
N VAL A 38 -5.99 -3.01 0.54
CA VAL A 38 -6.27 -1.77 1.27
C VAL A 38 -5.83 -0.61 0.39
N ALA A 39 -6.79 0.21 -0.05
CA ALA A 39 -6.55 1.33 -0.95
C ALA A 39 -7.00 2.65 -0.34
N LEU A 40 -6.21 3.70 -0.52
CA LEU A 40 -6.62 5.05 -0.13
C LEU A 40 -7.52 5.66 -1.21
N ILE A 41 -8.67 6.21 -0.81
CA ILE A 41 -9.58 6.97 -1.68
C ILE A 41 -9.56 8.46 -1.30
N LYS A 42 -9.73 9.31 -2.30
CA LYS A 42 -9.86 10.76 -2.15
C LYS A 42 -11.30 11.16 -1.86
N SER A 43 -12.26 10.42 -2.43
CA SER A 43 -13.68 10.72 -2.28
C SER A 43 -14.58 9.47 -2.26
N LYS A 44 -15.77 9.61 -1.69
CA LYS A 44 -16.74 8.51 -1.56
C LYS A 44 -17.26 8.01 -2.91
N GLU A 45 -17.25 8.84 -3.95
CA GLU A 45 -17.72 8.42 -5.28
C GLU A 45 -16.82 7.35 -5.88
N GLU A 46 -15.59 7.18 -5.38
CA GLU A 46 -14.68 6.11 -5.80
C GLU A 46 -15.14 4.72 -5.31
N GLU A 47 -16.00 4.65 -4.28
CA GLU A 47 -16.54 3.39 -3.76
C GLU A 47 -17.34 2.62 -4.83
N LYS A 48 -17.88 3.30 -5.85
CA LYS A 48 -18.58 2.66 -6.98
C LYS A 48 -17.72 1.65 -7.74
N TYR A 49 -16.39 1.82 -7.69
CA TYR A 49 -15.43 0.96 -8.38
C TYR A 49 -15.07 -0.31 -7.61
N ILE A 50 -15.55 -0.46 -6.36
CA ILE A 50 -15.25 -1.63 -5.52
C ILE A 50 -15.67 -2.95 -6.18
N ARG A 51 -16.77 -2.93 -6.96
CA ARG A 51 -17.29 -4.12 -7.64
C ARG A 51 -16.30 -4.67 -8.66
N GLU A 52 -15.56 -3.81 -9.35
CA GLU A 52 -14.54 -4.26 -10.31
C GLU A 52 -13.37 -4.93 -9.58
N LEU A 53 -12.89 -4.32 -8.51
CA LEU A 53 -11.73 -4.82 -7.75
C LEU A 53 -12.04 -6.14 -7.03
N LYS A 54 -13.28 -6.33 -6.57
CA LYS A 54 -13.74 -7.59 -5.95
C LYS A 54 -13.72 -8.79 -6.90
N LYS A 55 -13.61 -8.59 -8.22
CA LYS A 55 -13.40 -9.71 -9.16
C LYS A 55 -12.02 -10.36 -9.01
N TYR A 56 -11.06 -9.62 -8.45
CA TYR A 56 -9.66 -10.05 -8.32
C TYR A 56 -9.19 -10.11 -6.86
N CYS A 57 -9.97 -9.57 -5.91
CA CYS A 57 -9.58 -9.48 -4.50
C CYS A 57 -10.62 -10.19 -3.63
N ALA A 58 -10.14 -11.03 -2.69
CA ALA A 58 -10.97 -11.66 -1.67
C ALA A 58 -11.56 -10.62 -0.69
N SER A 59 -10.83 -9.54 -0.41
CA SER A 59 -11.40 -8.36 0.25
C SER A 59 -10.82 -7.06 -0.30
N VAL A 60 -11.64 -6.01 -0.25
CA VAL A 60 -11.25 -4.64 -0.64
C VAL A 60 -11.68 -3.70 0.47
N HIS A 61 -10.71 -2.98 1.03
CA HIS A 61 -10.89 -2.01 2.09
C HIS A 61 -10.49 -0.64 1.59
N LEU A 62 -11.46 0.27 1.53
CA LEU A 62 -11.24 1.64 1.08
C LEU A 62 -11.11 2.52 2.31
N CYS A 63 -9.98 3.22 2.41
CA CYS A 63 -9.71 4.12 3.52
C CYS A 63 -9.57 5.55 3.02
N LYS A 64 -10.14 6.51 3.73
CA LYS A 64 -10.01 7.91 3.33
C LYS A 64 -8.56 8.34 3.49
N ARG A 65 -8.03 8.99 2.45
CA ARG A 65 -6.78 9.73 2.58
C ARG A 65 -7.01 10.94 3.48
N SER A 66 -6.02 11.31 4.30
CA SER A 66 -6.10 12.54 5.08
C SER A 66 -6.37 13.74 4.15
N GLN A 67 -7.51 14.41 4.37
CA GLN A 67 -7.92 15.59 3.58
C GLN A 67 -7.17 16.85 4.03
N LYS A 68 -6.64 16.86 5.26
CA LYS A 68 -6.01 18.01 5.90
C LYS A 68 -4.52 18.08 5.55
N ARG A 69 -4.26 18.49 4.30
CA ARG A 69 -2.91 18.77 3.77
C ARG A 69 -2.14 19.79 4.61
N TRP A 70 -2.83 20.76 5.22
CA TRP A 70 -2.24 21.91 5.91
C TRP A 70 -2.61 22.01 7.38
N GLU A 71 -2.85 20.89 8.06
CA GLU A 71 -2.91 20.96 9.52
C GLU A 71 -1.54 21.38 10.04
N VAL A 72 -1.47 22.53 10.73
CA VAL A 72 -0.25 23.07 11.34
C VAL A 72 0.49 21.97 12.12
N LYS A 73 -0.25 21.09 12.80
CA LYS A 73 0.29 19.91 13.51
C LYS A 73 1.04 18.91 12.61
N ASN A 74 0.63 18.71 11.35
CA ASN A 74 1.29 17.83 10.38
C ASN A 74 2.54 18.48 9.77
N VAL A 75 2.51 19.81 9.58
CA VAL A 75 3.70 20.58 9.17
C VAL A 75 4.74 20.58 10.30
N PHE A 76 4.34 20.88 11.54
CA PHE A 76 5.24 20.80 12.70
C PHE A 76 5.78 19.38 12.92
N LYS A 77 4.96 18.33 12.76
CA LYS A 77 5.44 16.94 12.80
C LYS A 77 6.41 16.58 11.67
N SER A 78 6.32 17.22 10.51
CA SER A 78 7.25 17.01 9.41
C SER A 78 8.53 17.82 9.56
N VAL A 79 8.46 19.01 10.16
CA VAL A 79 9.61 19.92 10.36
C VAL A 79 10.43 19.52 11.59
N PHE A 80 9.76 19.13 12.68
CA PHE A 80 10.41 18.73 13.95
C PHE A 80 10.40 17.21 14.18
N GLY A 81 9.73 16.43 13.33
CA GLY A 81 9.73 14.97 13.40
C GLY A 81 10.59 14.34 12.31
N LYS A 82 10.91 13.05 12.48
CA LYS A 82 11.78 12.27 11.58
C LYS A 82 11.13 11.87 10.24
N TRP A 83 9.90 12.32 9.97
CA TRP A 83 9.10 11.83 8.85
C TRP A 83 8.97 12.88 7.75
N PRO A 84 9.37 12.56 6.50
CA PRO A 84 9.16 13.44 5.36
C PRO A 84 7.68 13.83 5.21
N TYR A 85 7.41 15.07 4.83
CA TYR A 85 6.05 15.61 4.69
C TYR A 85 5.14 14.73 3.83
N VAL A 86 5.70 14.06 2.82
CA VAL A 86 4.91 13.20 1.93
C VAL A 86 4.44 11.92 2.64
N VAL A 87 5.16 11.42 3.66
CA VAL A 87 4.69 10.33 4.54
C VAL A 87 3.51 10.83 5.36
N VAL A 88 3.68 11.99 6.00
CA VAL A 88 2.67 12.58 6.88
C VAL A 88 1.38 12.91 6.12
N ARG A 89 1.48 13.42 4.89
CA ARG A 89 0.34 13.75 4.04
C ARG A 89 -0.44 12.53 3.54
N ASN A 90 0.24 11.40 3.32
CA ASN A 90 -0.41 10.18 2.83
C ASN A 90 -0.77 9.20 3.96
N TYR A 91 -0.48 9.54 5.22
CA TYR A 91 -0.91 8.76 6.36
C TYR A 91 -2.43 8.78 6.50
N SER A 92 -3.02 7.59 6.71
CA SER A 92 -4.44 7.41 7.01
C SER A 92 -4.56 6.59 8.30
N PRO A 93 -5.10 7.18 9.39
CA PRO A 93 -5.40 6.44 10.61
C PRO A 93 -6.36 5.27 10.36
N GLU A 94 -7.30 5.45 9.43
CA GLU A 94 -8.25 4.42 9.03
C GLU A 94 -7.54 3.22 8.37
N ALA A 95 -6.57 3.49 7.49
CA ALA A 95 -5.76 2.44 6.89
C ALA A 95 -4.92 1.71 7.94
N ALA A 96 -4.32 2.42 8.90
CA ALA A 96 -3.54 1.80 9.98
C ALA A 96 -4.39 0.85 10.84
N VAL A 97 -5.60 1.27 11.22
CA VAL A 97 -6.54 0.42 11.97
C VAL A 97 -6.98 -0.78 11.14
N THR A 98 -7.28 -0.57 9.85
CA THR A 98 -7.71 -1.63 8.93
C THR A 98 -6.62 -2.68 8.74
N VAL A 99 -5.38 -2.25 8.47
CA VAL A 99 -4.23 -3.15 8.33
C VAL A 99 -4.00 -3.94 9.61
N LYS A 100 -4.05 -3.29 10.79
CA LYS A 100 -3.92 -3.99 12.07
C LYS A 100 -4.99 -5.09 12.24
N LYS A 101 -6.25 -4.79 11.91
CA LYS A 101 -7.34 -5.78 11.96
C LYS A 101 -7.11 -6.95 11.01
N LEU A 102 -6.63 -6.68 9.80
CA LEU A 102 -6.34 -7.72 8.82
C LEU A 102 -5.18 -8.62 9.26
N LEU A 103 -4.10 -8.04 9.79
CA LEU A 103 -2.95 -8.78 10.32
C LEU A 103 -3.29 -9.63 11.55
N GLN A 104 -4.32 -9.26 12.31
CA GLN A 104 -4.84 -10.08 13.41
C GLN A 104 -5.78 -11.20 12.94
N LYS A 105 -6.39 -11.04 11.77
CA LYS A 105 -7.39 -11.98 11.23
C LYS A 105 -6.79 -13.01 10.28
N TYR A 106 -5.73 -12.64 9.57
CA TYR A 106 -5.13 -13.44 8.51
C TYR A 106 -3.61 -13.48 8.68
N GLU A 107 -3.02 -14.64 8.39
CA GLU A 107 -1.59 -14.76 8.13
C GLU A 107 -1.35 -14.51 6.64
N PHE A 108 -0.49 -13.55 6.34
CA PHE A 108 -0.12 -13.19 4.97
C PHE A 108 1.28 -13.70 4.66
N ASP A 109 1.43 -14.35 3.50
CA ASP A 109 2.73 -14.78 2.99
C ASP A 109 3.54 -13.57 2.49
N VAL A 110 2.86 -12.57 1.94
CA VAL A 110 3.46 -11.37 1.36
C VAL A 110 2.64 -10.12 1.69
N ILE A 111 3.33 -9.06 2.12
CA ILE A 111 2.77 -7.71 2.21
C ILE A 111 3.45 -6.86 1.14
N HIS A 112 2.68 -6.45 0.12
CA HIS A 112 3.15 -5.58 -0.95
C HIS A 112 2.67 -4.15 -0.70
N ALA A 113 3.61 -3.27 -0.34
CA ALA A 113 3.33 -1.86 -0.08
C ALA A 113 3.78 -0.99 -1.25
N GLU A 114 2.82 -0.41 -1.97
CA GLU A 114 3.09 0.44 -3.12
C GLU A 114 3.32 1.90 -2.73
N THR A 115 4.41 2.47 -3.23
CA THR A 115 4.75 3.90 -3.24
C THR A 115 4.45 4.65 -1.94
N PHE A 116 5.24 4.38 -0.89
CA PHE A 116 5.27 5.20 0.34
C PHE A 116 6.52 6.11 0.48
N LEU A 117 7.20 6.45 -0.63
CA LEU A 117 8.42 7.28 -0.76
C LEU A 117 9.74 6.50 -0.77
N TYR A 118 10.18 6.26 -1.98
CA TYR A 118 11.47 5.80 -2.45
C TYR A 118 12.67 5.98 -1.49
N TYR A 119 13.13 4.87 -0.91
CA TYR A 119 14.52 4.37 -0.91
C TYR A 119 15.72 5.24 -0.48
N ALA A 120 15.60 6.53 -0.14
CA ALA A 120 16.78 7.37 0.17
C ALA A 120 17.34 7.20 1.60
N THR A 121 16.54 6.74 2.57
CA THR A 121 16.98 6.58 3.97
C THR A 121 17.15 5.12 4.41
N TYR A 122 16.61 4.15 3.67
CA TYR A 122 16.54 2.74 4.09
C TYR A 122 17.68 1.85 3.54
N THR A 123 18.53 2.37 2.65
CA THR A 123 19.77 1.69 2.24
C THR A 123 21.02 2.25 2.91
N ARG A 124 20.88 3.20 3.87
CA ARG A 124 22.04 3.80 4.53
C ARG A 124 22.83 2.83 5.41
N ASP A 125 22.14 1.86 6.01
CA ASP A 125 22.73 0.89 6.95
C ASP A 125 22.64 -0.56 6.43
N TYR A 126 22.22 -0.77 5.17
CA TYR A 126 22.08 -2.11 4.60
C TYR A 126 23.30 -2.45 3.73
N SER A 127 24.26 -3.18 4.29
CA SER A 127 25.24 -3.94 3.50
C SER A 127 24.68 -5.35 3.27
N PRO A 128 24.40 -5.78 2.02
CA PRO A 128 23.98 -7.15 1.79
C PRO A 128 25.13 -8.08 2.20
N ASN A 129 24.88 -8.98 3.15
CA ASN A 129 25.83 -10.02 3.53
C ASN A 129 26.00 -10.96 2.31
N PRO A 130 27.21 -11.09 1.72
CA PRO A 130 27.41 -11.89 0.51
C PRO A 130 27.22 -13.40 0.74
N ALA A 131 27.08 -13.86 1.98
CA ALA A 131 27.10 -15.28 2.34
C ALA A 131 25.80 -16.08 2.09
N SER A 132 24.65 -15.46 1.77
CA SER A 132 23.40 -16.22 1.53
C SER A 132 23.13 -16.54 0.05
N ARG A 133 24.06 -16.24 -0.86
CA ARG A 133 24.03 -16.76 -2.25
C ARG A 133 24.70 -18.12 -2.30
N THR A 134 24.05 -19.13 -1.73
CA THR A 134 24.41 -20.52 -1.99
C THR A 134 23.20 -21.29 -2.52
N ASN A 135 23.37 -21.74 -3.76
CA ASN A 135 22.70 -22.87 -4.42
C ASN A 135 21.20 -22.79 -4.69
N GLY A 136 20.89 -22.34 -5.91
CA GLY A 136 19.65 -22.66 -6.64
C GLY A 136 19.91 -22.47 -8.13
N ARG A 137 20.32 -23.55 -8.80
CA ARG A 137 20.53 -23.63 -10.26
C ARG A 137 19.19 -23.62 -11.00
N VAL A 138 19.23 -22.99 -12.19
CA VAL A 138 18.26 -22.94 -13.31
C VAL A 138 16.97 -22.17 -13.06
#